data_AF-V4TW85-F1
#
_entry.id   AF-V4TW85-F1
#
_cell.length_a   1.000
_cell.length_b   1.000
_cell.length_c   1.000
_cell.angle_alpha   90.00
_cell.angle_beta   90.00
_cell.angle_gamma   90.00
#
_symmetry.space_group_name_H-M   'P 1'
#
loop_
_entity.id
_entity.type
_entity.pdbx_description
1 polymer ?
#
loop_
_entity_poly.entity_id
_entity_poly.type
_entity_poly.pdbx_seq_one_letter_code
_entity_poly.pdbx_strand_id
1 'polypeptide(L)'
;MFENRVPHMLDNDYTPYSALDIFVKDMGIIARECLSQRVPLHISTIAHQLFLAGSAAGWGRQDDAAVVKVYETLSGVKVEGRLPVLKKEAVLQSLPSEWPLDPIDDIKGLIKKNAKTLIVLDDDPTGTQTVHGIEVLTEWSVASLVEQFRKKPLCFFILTNSRALSSEKASSLITDICRNLRTASNSVENTEYTVVLRGDSTLRGHFPEEADAAVSVLGEMDAWIICPFFLQGGRYTIEDIHYVGDLDQLVPAGDTEFAKDASFGFKSSNLREWVEEKTSGRIPASSVASISIQLLRKGGPDAVCERLCSLQKGSTCIVNAASERDIAVFAAGMIQAELKGKSFLCRTAASFVSARIGIVAKAPILPKDLGNKIESTGGLIVVGSYVPKTTKQVDYLLRIPS
;
A
#
# COMPACT_ATOMS: atom_id res chain seq x y z
N MET A 1 -10.41 29.31 22.82
CA MET A 1 -9.48 28.30 23.36
C MET A 1 -9.49 27.04 22.47
N PHE A 2 -10.64 26.41 22.24
CA PHE A 2 -10.76 25.23 21.36
C PHE A 2 -10.23 25.46 19.93
N GLU A 3 -10.73 26.49 19.22
CA GLU A 3 -10.30 26.84 17.86
C GLU A 3 -8.80 27.17 17.72
N ASN A 4 -8.15 27.51 18.84
CA ASN A 4 -6.74 27.87 18.84
C ASN A 4 -5.84 26.69 19.23
N ARG A 5 -6.21 25.91 20.26
CA ARG A 5 -5.37 24.82 20.79
C ARG A 5 -5.56 23.49 20.06
N VAL A 6 -6.75 23.22 19.53
CA VAL A 6 -7.03 21.95 18.84
C VAL A 6 -6.16 21.78 17.59
N PRO A 7 -5.94 22.79 16.74
CA PRO A 7 -4.97 22.67 15.65
C PRO A 7 -3.58 22.24 16.12
N HIS A 8 -3.05 22.80 17.22
CA HIS A 8 -1.74 22.42 17.76
C HIS A 8 -1.69 20.95 18.20
N MET A 9 -2.79 20.47 18.82
CA MET A 9 -2.92 19.06 19.22
C MET A 9 -2.91 18.16 17.98
N LEU A 10 -3.69 18.50 16.96
CA LEU A 10 -3.82 17.71 15.73
C LEU A 10 -2.51 17.73 14.92
N ASP A 11 -1.86 18.87 14.76
CA ASP A 11 -0.63 19.01 13.97
C ASP A 11 0.60 18.44 14.70
N ASN A 12 0.44 17.99 15.96
CA ASN A 12 1.51 17.51 16.84
C ASN A 12 2.64 18.54 17.01
N ASP A 13 2.34 19.83 16.82
CA ASP A 13 3.25 20.96 17.01
C ASP A 13 2.98 21.63 18.35
N TYR A 14 3.94 21.49 19.26
CA TYR A 14 3.89 22.07 20.60
C TYR A 14 4.95 23.16 20.80
N THR A 15 5.33 23.84 19.71
CA THR A 15 6.11 25.07 19.77
C THR A 15 5.38 26.06 20.68
N PRO A 16 6.01 26.54 21.77
CA PRO A 16 5.29 27.23 22.83
C PRO A 16 4.87 28.64 22.38
N TYR A 17 3.58 28.84 22.14
CA TYR A 17 2.95 30.17 22.09
C TYR A 17 2.54 30.62 23.49
N SER A 18 2.10 29.66 24.33
CA SER A 18 1.89 29.81 25.76
C SER A 18 2.32 28.53 26.45
N ALA A 19 3.33 28.59 27.32
CA ALA A 19 3.86 27.39 27.95
C ALA A 19 2.85 26.75 28.91
N LEU A 20 2.85 25.41 28.96
CA LEU A 20 2.01 24.61 29.84
C LEU A 20 2.17 25.02 31.32
N ASP A 21 3.39 25.31 31.77
CA ASP A 21 3.69 25.75 33.14
C ASP A 21 3.06 27.10 33.50
N ILE A 22 2.65 27.92 32.52
CA ILE A 22 1.89 29.15 32.79
C ILE A 22 0.54 28.79 33.41
N PHE A 23 -0.14 27.76 32.88
CA PHE A 23 -1.40 27.28 33.43
C PHE A 23 -1.22 26.63 34.80
N VAL A 24 -0.14 25.87 35.01
CA VAL A 24 0.20 25.34 36.35
C VAL A 24 0.32 26.48 37.36
N LYS A 25 1.07 27.53 37.02
CA LYS A 25 1.28 28.69 37.89
C LYS A 25 -0.04 29.45 38.15
N ASP A 26 -0.77 29.81 37.11
CA ASP A 26 -1.96 30.67 37.22
C ASP A 26 -3.12 29.94 37.90
N MET A 27 -3.38 28.68 37.55
CA MET A 27 -4.40 27.87 38.23
C MET A 27 -4.03 27.57 39.68
N GLY A 28 -2.73 27.42 39.97
CA GLY A 28 -2.23 27.29 41.34
C GLY A 28 -2.48 28.54 42.19
N ILE A 29 -2.38 29.74 41.61
CA ILE A 29 -2.73 31.00 42.30
C ILE A 29 -4.23 31.03 42.59
N ILE A 30 -5.07 30.75 41.59
CA ILE A 30 -6.53 30.76 41.72
C ILE A 30 -6.99 29.75 42.80
N ALA A 31 -6.44 28.54 42.79
CA ALA A 31 -6.77 27.51 43.76
C ALA A 31 -6.43 27.93 45.21
N ARG A 32 -5.29 28.61 45.43
CA ARG A 32 -4.91 29.12 46.75
C ARG A 32 -5.81 30.24 47.24
N GLU A 33 -6.21 31.14 46.34
CA GLU A 33 -7.11 32.24 46.70
C GLU A 33 -8.51 31.71 47.04
N CYS A 34 -9.07 30.81 46.24
CA CYS A 34 -10.38 30.24 46.54
C CYS A 34 -10.37 29.38 47.82
N LEU A 35 -9.26 28.71 48.12
CA LEU A 35 -9.09 28.00 49.39
C LEU A 35 -9.16 28.95 50.60
N SER A 36 -8.55 30.14 50.52
CA SER A 36 -8.59 31.14 51.59
C SER A 36 -10.03 31.62 51.87
N GLN A 37 -10.85 31.70 50.82
CA GLN A 37 -12.27 32.08 50.87
C GLN A 37 -13.23 30.91 51.10
N ARG A 38 -12.71 29.67 51.22
CA ARG A 38 -13.51 28.43 51.35
C ARG A 38 -14.50 28.21 50.20
N VAL A 39 -14.13 28.63 48.98
CA VAL A 39 -14.93 28.46 47.77
C VAL A 39 -14.43 27.24 46.98
N PRO A 40 -15.28 26.25 46.67
CA PRO A 40 -14.87 25.06 45.92
C PRO A 40 -14.71 25.34 44.41
N LEU A 41 -13.69 24.75 43.79
CA LEU A 41 -13.41 24.84 42.35
C LEU A 41 -13.36 23.46 41.70
N HIS A 42 -14.51 22.81 41.52
CA HIS A 42 -14.57 21.42 41.06
C HIS A 42 -13.87 21.19 39.70
N ILE A 43 -14.22 21.97 38.68
CA ILE A 43 -13.67 21.80 37.32
C ILE A 43 -12.23 22.30 37.26
N SER A 44 -11.93 23.48 37.82
CA SER A 44 -10.58 24.05 37.77
C SER A 44 -9.57 23.20 38.52
N THR A 45 -9.96 22.53 39.61
CA THR A 45 -9.06 21.61 40.31
C THR A 45 -8.69 20.41 39.44
N ILE A 46 -9.67 19.81 38.75
CA ILE A 46 -9.42 18.70 37.83
C ILE A 46 -8.51 19.14 36.68
N ALA A 47 -8.83 20.26 36.04
CA ALA A 47 -8.00 20.80 34.96
C ALA A 47 -6.57 21.12 35.43
N HIS A 48 -6.41 21.69 36.63
CA HIS A 48 -5.09 21.96 37.21
C HIS A 48 -4.28 20.67 37.44
N GLN A 49 -4.92 19.58 37.88
CA GLN A 49 -4.24 18.29 38.02
C GLN A 49 -3.73 17.72 36.69
N LEU A 50 -4.47 17.93 35.59
CA LEU A 50 -4.02 17.51 34.26
C LEU A 50 -2.78 18.32 33.82
N PHE A 51 -2.77 19.62 34.03
CA PHE A 51 -1.60 20.46 33.76
C PHE A 51 -0.40 20.08 34.63
N LEU A 52 -0.62 19.79 35.91
CA LEU A 52 0.44 19.29 36.80
C LEU A 52 1.01 17.96 36.30
N ALA A 53 0.16 17.03 35.87
CA ALA A 53 0.60 15.76 35.29
C ALA A 53 1.44 15.97 34.03
N GLY A 54 1.02 16.86 33.13
CA GLY A 54 1.78 17.20 31.93
C GLY A 54 3.13 17.85 32.23
N SER A 55 3.17 18.77 33.20
CA SER A 55 4.42 19.40 33.66
C SER A 55 5.38 18.36 34.26
N ALA A 56 4.88 17.48 35.13
CA ALA A 56 5.65 16.39 35.73
C ALA A 56 6.17 15.37 34.70
N ALA A 57 5.45 15.19 33.58
CA ALA A 57 5.88 14.39 32.44
C ALA A 57 6.95 15.06 31.56
N GLY A 58 7.42 16.27 31.94
CA GLY A 58 8.48 17.00 31.23
C GLY A 58 7.98 17.93 30.12
N TRP A 59 6.67 18.18 30.02
CA TRP A 59 6.08 19.03 28.97
C TRP A 59 5.85 20.48 29.40
N GLY A 60 6.30 20.88 30.59
CA GLY A 60 6.05 22.21 31.15
C GLY A 60 6.45 23.39 30.26
N ARG A 61 7.51 23.22 29.45
CA ARG A 61 8.00 24.24 28.50
C ARG A 61 7.37 24.19 27.12
N GLN A 62 6.51 23.21 26.85
CA GLN A 62 5.80 23.10 25.57
C GLN A 62 4.53 23.95 25.59
N ASP A 63 3.92 24.16 24.42
CA ASP A 63 2.61 24.81 24.33
C ASP A 63 1.59 24.16 25.28
N ASP A 64 0.69 24.94 25.85
CA ASP A 64 -0.32 24.46 26.80
C ASP A 64 -1.24 23.38 26.21
N ALA A 65 -1.37 23.31 24.87
CA ALA A 65 -2.02 22.24 24.15
C ALA A 65 -1.40 20.86 24.42
N ALA A 66 -0.14 20.79 24.86
CA ALA A 66 0.55 19.56 25.23
C ALA A 66 -0.12 18.82 26.40
N VAL A 67 -1.07 19.45 27.10
CA VAL A 67 -1.95 18.76 28.06
C VAL A 67 -2.71 17.59 27.41
N VAL A 68 -2.93 17.62 26.09
CA VAL A 68 -3.53 16.50 25.35
C VAL A 68 -2.73 15.20 25.51
N LYS A 69 -1.39 15.29 25.60
CA LYS A 69 -0.49 14.14 25.76
C LYS A 69 -0.74 13.37 27.06
N VAL A 70 -1.31 14.03 28.08
CA VAL A 70 -1.75 13.36 29.31
C VAL A 70 -2.87 12.38 28.98
N TYR A 71 -3.85 12.80 28.19
CA TYR A 71 -4.93 11.92 27.74
C TYR A 71 -4.44 10.83 26.80
N GLU A 72 -3.51 11.13 25.90
CA GLU A 72 -2.90 10.12 25.04
C GLU A 72 -2.18 9.04 25.85
N THR A 73 -1.46 9.45 26.90
CA THR A 73 -0.75 8.53 27.78
C THR A 73 -1.71 7.67 28.59
N LEU A 74 -2.82 8.25 29.06
CA LEU A 74 -3.83 7.52 29.84
C LEU A 74 -4.67 6.56 28.98
N SER A 75 -4.93 6.92 27.73
CA SER A 75 -5.81 6.15 26.84
C SER A 75 -5.07 5.20 25.90
N GLY A 76 -3.78 5.45 25.66
CA GLY A 76 -3.02 4.81 24.58
C GLY A 76 -3.42 5.28 23.17
N VAL A 77 -4.34 6.24 23.05
CA VAL A 77 -4.84 6.77 21.77
C VAL A 77 -4.14 8.08 21.46
N LYS A 78 -3.58 8.19 20.25
CA LYS A 78 -2.95 9.42 19.76
C LYS A 78 -3.98 10.38 19.17
N VAL A 79 -3.85 11.66 19.51
CA VAL A 79 -4.65 12.75 18.95
C VAL A 79 -3.85 13.37 17.82
N GLU A 80 -4.09 12.88 16.61
CA GLU A 80 -3.39 13.33 15.42
C GLU A 80 -4.39 13.91 14.42
N GLY A 81 -3.96 14.95 13.72
CA GLY A 81 -4.67 15.56 12.60
C GLY A 81 -4.72 14.62 11.42
N ARG A 82 -5.61 14.90 10.48
CA ARG A 82 -5.52 14.26 9.16
C ARG A 82 -4.14 14.54 8.61
N LEU A 83 -3.49 13.51 8.09
CA LEU A 83 -2.24 13.64 7.37
C LEU A 83 -2.41 14.75 6.30
N PRO A 84 -1.51 15.74 6.24
CA PRO A 84 -1.70 16.87 5.36
C PRO A 84 -1.73 16.39 3.91
N VAL A 85 -2.60 16.99 3.11
CA VAL A 85 -2.55 16.81 1.66
C VAL A 85 -1.30 17.51 1.15
N LEU A 86 -0.38 16.72 0.59
CA LEU A 86 0.93 17.22 0.19
C LEU A 86 0.92 17.66 -1.27
N LYS A 87 1.70 18.70 -1.60
CA LYS A 87 1.97 19.05 -3.00
C LYS A 87 2.89 17.99 -3.59
N LYS A 88 2.40 17.28 -4.62
CA LYS A 88 3.06 16.13 -5.23
C LYS A 88 4.47 16.46 -5.68
N GLU A 89 4.65 17.54 -6.45
CA GLU A 89 5.94 17.93 -7.01
C GLU A 89 6.96 18.26 -5.92
N ALA A 90 6.53 18.93 -4.85
CA ALA A 90 7.40 19.28 -3.73
C ALA A 90 7.89 18.03 -2.98
N VAL A 91 7.02 17.04 -2.80
CA VAL A 91 7.40 15.75 -2.19
C VAL A 91 8.34 14.98 -3.12
N LEU A 92 8.02 14.86 -4.40
CA LEU A 92 8.86 14.10 -5.33
C LEU A 92 10.26 14.72 -5.50
N GLN A 93 10.37 16.05 -5.43
CA GLN A 93 11.65 16.77 -5.48
C GLN A 93 12.48 16.65 -4.19
N SER A 94 11.85 16.39 -3.04
CA SER A 94 12.58 16.21 -1.77
C SER A 94 13.19 14.82 -1.61
N LEU A 95 12.73 13.85 -2.40
CA LEU A 95 13.26 12.49 -2.41
C LEU A 95 14.69 12.45 -2.97
N PRO A 96 15.53 11.49 -2.52
CA PRO A 96 16.84 11.29 -3.13
C PRO A 96 16.71 10.98 -4.62
N SER A 97 17.71 11.29 -5.44
CA SER A 97 17.71 10.96 -6.88
C SER A 97 17.47 9.48 -7.12
N GLU A 98 16.73 9.13 -8.17
CA GLU A 98 16.51 7.73 -8.56
C GLU A 98 17.82 6.96 -8.77
N TRP A 99 17.74 5.63 -8.65
CA TRP A 99 18.88 4.76 -8.91
C TRP A 99 19.40 4.98 -10.35
N PRO A 100 20.70 5.26 -10.54
CA PRO A 100 21.21 5.81 -11.79
C PRO A 100 21.08 4.86 -12.99
N LEU A 101 21.14 3.55 -12.77
CA LEU A 101 21.06 2.53 -13.81
C LEU A 101 19.67 1.93 -13.89
N ASP A 102 19.20 1.59 -15.09
CA ASP A 102 17.93 0.88 -15.25
C ASP A 102 18.13 -0.63 -15.02
N PRO A 103 17.58 -1.22 -13.93
CA PRO A 103 17.79 -2.63 -13.66
C PRO A 103 17.03 -3.55 -14.61
N ILE A 104 16.19 -3.05 -15.52
CA ILE A 104 15.34 -3.91 -16.38
C ILE A 104 16.15 -4.91 -17.21
N ASP A 105 17.31 -4.52 -17.75
CA ASP A 105 18.14 -5.45 -18.52
C ASP A 105 18.85 -6.47 -17.61
N ASP A 106 19.26 -6.05 -16.41
CA ASP A 106 19.78 -6.96 -15.39
C ASP A 106 18.70 -7.96 -14.95
N ILE A 107 17.46 -7.51 -14.77
CA ILE A 107 16.30 -8.33 -14.44
C ILE A 107 16.07 -9.39 -15.52
N LYS A 108 16.12 -9.03 -16.82
CA LYS A 108 16.02 -10.03 -17.91
C LYS A 108 17.13 -11.08 -17.80
N GLY A 109 18.34 -10.68 -17.43
CA GLY A 109 19.46 -11.59 -17.17
C GLY A 109 19.24 -12.49 -15.96
N LEU A 110 18.71 -11.94 -14.86
CA LEU A 110 18.42 -12.67 -13.62
C LEU A 110 17.25 -13.65 -13.79
N ILE A 111 16.21 -13.28 -14.53
CA ILE A 111 15.07 -14.17 -14.87
C ILE A 111 15.56 -15.39 -15.64
N LYS A 112 16.50 -15.24 -16.58
CA LYS A 112 17.07 -16.40 -17.29
C LYS A 112 17.80 -17.37 -16.34
N LYS A 113 18.34 -16.87 -15.23
CA LYS A 113 18.98 -17.69 -14.18
C LYS A 113 17.96 -18.27 -13.21
N ASN A 114 16.86 -17.56 -12.97
CA ASN A 114 15.77 -17.96 -12.08
C ASN A 114 14.67 -18.63 -12.90
N ALA A 115 14.73 -19.96 -13.06
CA ALA A 115 13.82 -20.74 -13.91
C ALA A 115 12.35 -20.83 -13.42
N LYS A 116 11.94 -19.95 -12.50
CA LYS A 116 10.61 -19.93 -11.91
C LYS A 116 9.62 -19.17 -12.79
N THR A 117 8.48 -19.79 -13.07
CA THR A 117 7.34 -19.15 -13.73
C THR A 117 6.63 -18.20 -12.76
N LEU A 118 6.36 -16.96 -13.17
CA LEU A 118 5.54 -16.05 -12.38
C LEU A 118 4.05 -16.27 -12.68
N ILE A 119 3.25 -16.54 -11.65
CA ILE A 119 1.81 -16.77 -11.80
C ILE A 119 1.08 -15.66 -11.07
N VAL A 120 0.32 -14.87 -11.81
CA VAL A 120 -0.39 -13.71 -11.27
C VAL A 120 -1.87 -14.07 -11.10
N LEU A 121 -2.34 -14.10 -9.85
CA LEU A 121 -3.77 -14.22 -9.56
C LEU A 121 -4.34 -12.81 -9.48
N ASP A 122 -5.13 -12.45 -10.48
CA ASP A 122 -5.70 -11.10 -10.62
C ASP A 122 -7.12 -11.07 -10.05
N ASP A 123 -7.36 -10.22 -9.05
CA ASP A 123 -8.65 -10.11 -8.36
C ASP A 123 -9.71 -9.34 -9.17
N ASP A 124 -9.33 -8.72 -10.30
CA ASP A 124 -10.19 -7.87 -11.13
C ASP A 124 -9.77 -7.89 -12.63
N PRO A 125 -10.71 -7.97 -13.60
CA PRO A 125 -10.41 -7.98 -15.04
C PRO A 125 -9.64 -6.76 -15.56
N THR A 126 -9.64 -5.65 -14.83
CA THR A 126 -8.92 -4.43 -15.21
C THR A 126 -7.41 -4.51 -14.98
N GLY A 127 -6.89 -5.59 -14.39
CA GLY A 127 -5.54 -5.62 -13.89
C GLY A 127 -4.40 -5.79 -14.93
N THR A 128 -4.66 -6.21 -16.15
CA THR A 128 -3.60 -6.51 -17.14
C THR A 128 -2.97 -5.27 -17.81
N GLN A 129 -3.24 -4.06 -17.29
CA GLN A 129 -2.95 -2.76 -17.91
C GLN A 129 -1.46 -2.44 -18.17
N THR A 130 -0.53 -3.01 -17.41
CA THR A 130 0.92 -2.68 -17.52
C THR A 130 1.73 -3.75 -18.23
N VAL A 131 1.10 -4.85 -18.66
CA VAL A 131 1.77 -5.99 -19.29
C VAL A 131 1.33 -6.17 -20.74
N HIS A 132 2.18 -6.80 -21.56
CA HIS A 132 1.84 -7.16 -22.95
C HIS A 132 2.53 -8.47 -23.33
N GLY A 133 1.92 -9.21 -24.27
CA GLY A 133 2.46 -10.49 -24.73
C GLY A 133 2.42 -11.60 -23.68
N ILE A 134 1.51 -11.50 -22.71
CA ILE A 134 1.31 -12.48 -21.63
C ILE A 134 -0.08 -13.10 -21.77
N GLU A 135 -0.17 -14.43 -21.59
CA GLU A 135 -1.45 -15.15 -21.62
C GLU A 135 -2.25 -14.89 -20.33
N VAL A 136 -3.55 -14.70 -20.50
CA VAL A 136 -4.52 -14.49 -19.42
C VAL A 136 -5.52 -15.62 -19.46
N LEU A 137 -5.49 -16.47 -18.43
CA LEU A 137 -6.40 -17.60 -18.29
C LEU A 137 -7.64 -17.15 -17.53
N THR A 138 -8.82 -17.54 -18.04
CA THR A 138 -10.11 -17.36 -17.38
C THR A 138 -10.62 -18.65 -16.74
N GLU A 139 -9.81 -19.71 -16.79
CA GLU A 139 -10.06 -21.00 -16.18
C GLU A 139 -8.76 -21.56 -15.59
N TRP A 140 -8.88 -22.47 -14.63
CA TRP A 140 -7.75 -23.01 -13.86
C TRP A 140 -7.90 -24.52 -13.63
N SER A 141 -8.40 -25.24 -14.65
CA SER A 141 -8.40 -26.69 -14.62
C SER A 141 -6.95 -27.22 -14.60
N VAL A 142 -6.71 -28.38 -13.98
CA VAL A 142 -5.37 -28.99 -13.96
C VAL A 142 -4.85 -29.21 -15.39
N ALA A 143 -5.71 -29.61 -16.33
CA ALA A 143 -5.33 -29.84 -17.72
C ALA A 143 -4.83 -28.54 -18.40
N SER A 144 -5.58 -27.45 -18.27
CA SER A 144 -5.23 -26.14 -18.85
C SER A 144 -3.93 -25.60 -18.25
N LEU A 145 -3.73 -25.77 -16.94
CA LEU A 145 -2.50 -25.36 -16.25
C LEU A 145 -1.29 -26.22 -16.66
N VAL A 146 -1.46 -27.53 -16.88
CA VAL A 146 -0.40 -28.41 -17.40
C VAL A 146 0.01 -27.99 -18.81
N GLU A 147 -0.96 -27.68 -19.69
CA GLU A 147 -0.67 -27.16 -21.02
C GLU A 147 0.12 -25.84 -20.93
N GLN A 148 -0.30 -24.96 -20.03
CA GLN A 148 0.37 -23.70 -19.83
C GLN A 148 1.82 -23.87 -19.35
N PHE A 149 2.06 -24.74 -18.36
CA PHE A 149 3.42 -25.03 -17.90
C PHE A 149 4.31 -25.65 -18.99
N ARG A 150 3.75 -26.48 -19.89
CA ARG A 150 4.51 -27.07 -21.01
C ARG A 150 5.05 -26.02 -21.99
N LYS A 151 4.38 -24.86 -22.13
CA LYS A 151 4.87 -23.74 -22.93
C LYS A 151 6.10 -23.05 -22.31
N LYS A 152 6.42 -23.33 -21.06
CA LYS A 152 7.48 -22.68 -20.26
C LYS A 152 7.38 -21.15 -20.29
N PRO A 153 6.20 -20.57 -19.95
CA PRO A 153 6.03 -19.13 -19.96
C PRO A 153 6.88 -18.50 -18.87
N LEU A 154 7.39 -17.29 -19.12
CA LEU A 154 8.00 -16.48 -18.06
C LEU A 154 6.95 -16.06 -17.02
N CYS A 155 5.75 -15.76 -17.51
CA CYS A 155 4.62 -15.31 -16.69
C CYS A 155 3.30 -15.65 -17.38
N PHE A 156 2.25 -15.89 -16.59
CA PHE A 156 0.87 -15.87 -17.06
C PHE A 156 -0.07 -15.41 -15.95
N PHE A 157 -1.25 -14.92 -16.35
CA PHE A 157 -2.27 -14.44 -15.44
C PHE A 157 -3.38 -15.48 -15.32
N ILE A 158 -3.98 -15.57 -14.14
CA ILE A 158 -5.27 -16.19 -13.92
C ILE A 158 -6.21 -15.10 -13.42
N LEU A 159 -7.21 -14.79 -14.23
CA LEU A 159 -8.24 -13.82 -13.88
C LEU A 159 -9.24 -14.49 -12.93
N THR A 160 -9.14 -14.16 -11.65
CA THR A 160 -9.98 -14.75 -10.60
C THR A 160 -11.29 -14.01 -10.41
N ASN A 161 -11.29 -12.69 -10.66
CA ASN A 161 -12.41 -11.79 -10.34
C ASN A 161 -12.89 -11.96 -8.88
N SER A 162 -11.97 -12.31 -7.97
CA SER A 162 -12.28 -12.65 -6.58
C SER A 162 -12.85 -11.46 -5.80
N ARG A 163 -12.54 -10.22 -6.20
CA ARG A 163 -13.04 -9.00 -5.53
C ARG A 163 -14.58 -8.87 -5.57
N ALA A 164 -15.24 -9.53 -6.53
CA ALA A 164 -16.70 -9.57 -6.62
C ALA A 164 -17.35 -10.61 -5.69
N LEU A 165 -16.55 -11.40 -4.95
CA LEU A 165 -17.01 -12.50 -4.10
C LEU A 165 -17.06 -12.09 -2.62
N SER A 166 -17.65 -12.95 -1.79
CA SER A 166 -17.47 -12.83 -0.33
C SER A 166 -16.08 -13.33 0.07
N SER A 167 -15.62 -12.95 1.27
CA SER A 167 -14.31 -13.35 1.77
C SER A 167 -14.13 -14.88 1.80
N GLU A 168 -15.17 -15.63 2.17
CA GLU A 168 -15.14 -17.09 2.23
C GLU A 168 -15.03 -17.71 0.82
N LYS A 169 -15.75 -17.14 -0.15
CA LYS A 169 -15.71 -17.60 -1.54
C LYS A 169 -14.38 -17.25 -2.21
N ALA A 170 -13.85 -16.05 -1.98
CA ALA A 170 -12.53 -15.65 -2.46
C ALA A 170 -11.42 -16.57 -1.88
N SER A 171 -11.46 -16.84 -0.58
CA SER A 171 -10.52 -17.75 0.07
C SER A 171 -10.59 -19.18 -0.49
N SER A 172 -11.81 -19.69 -0.69
CA SER A 172 -12.01 -21.02 -1.30
C SER A 172 -11.47 -21.08 -2.73
N LEU A 173 -11.74 -20.04 -3.52
CA LEU A 173 -11.26 -19.90 -4.89
C LEU A 173 -9.72 -19.91 -4.97
N ILE A 174 -9.04 -19.08 -4.15
CA ILE A 174 -7.58 -19.04 -4.12
C ILE A 174 -6.98 -20.38 -3.67
N THR A 175 -7.62 -21.03 -2.69
CA THR A 175 -7.20 -22.37 -2.24
C THR A 175 -7.27 -23.38 -3.38
N ASP A 176 -8.37 -23.41 -4.14
CA ASP A 176 -8.56 -24.34 -5.25
C ASP A 176 -7.59 -24.06 -6.41
N ILE A 177 -7.38 -22.79 -6.75
CA ILE A 177 -6.37 -22.40 -7.76
C ILE A 177 -4.99 -22.88 -7.32
N CYS A 178 -4.58 -22.63 -6.08
CA CYS A 178 -3.27 -23.05 -5.57
C CYS A 178 -3.11 -24.58 -5.55
N ARG A 179 -4.17 -25.34 -5.23
CA ARG A 179 -4.16 -26.81 -5.29
C ARG A 179 -4.00 -27.32 -6.72
N ASN A 180 -4.71 -26.70 -7.66
CA ASN A 180 -4.62 -27.07 -9.08
C ASN A 180 -3.25 -26.72 -9.65
N LEU A 181 -2.68 -25.56 -9.29
CA LEU A 181 -1.32 -25.17 -9.64
C LEU A 181 -0.27 -26.15 -9.13
N ARG A 182 -0.35 -26.54 -7.85
CA ARG A 182 0.52 -27.57 -7.28
C ARG A 182 0.42 -28.89 -8.04
N THR A 183 -0.81 -29.35 -8.28
CA THR A 183 -1.07 -30.61 -8.99
C THR A 183 -0.53 -30.58 -10.43
N ALA A 184 -0.76 -29.48 -11.14
CA ALA A 184 -0.26 -29.28 -12.50
C ALA A 184 1.28 -29.18 -12.55
N SER A 185 1.90 -28.43 -11.63
CA SER A 185 3.35 -28.30 -11.55
C SER A 185 4.05 -29.65 -11.27
N ASN A 186 3.48 -30.49 -10.39
CA ASN A 186 4.00 -31.83 -10.13
C ASN A 186 3.87 -32.78 -11.33
N SER A 187 3.00 -32.46 -12.29
CA SER A 187 2.78 -33.25 -13.50
C SER A 187 3.70 -32.86 -14.66
N VAL A 188 4.49 -31.79 -14.52
CA VAL A 188 5.40 -31.28 -15.55
C VAL A 188 6.80 -31.15 -14.95
N GLU A 189 7.76 -31.94 -15.45
CA GLU A 189 9.13 -31.97 -14.94
C GLU A 189 9.78 -30.57 -14.92
N ASN A 190 10.54 -30.30 -13.84
CA ASN A 190 11.31 -29.06 -13.64
C ASN A 190 10.47 -27.77 -13.68
N THR A 191 9.23 -27.83 -13.17
CA THR A 191 8.36 -26.66 -13.06
C THR A 191 8.43 -26.08 -11.66
N GLU A 192 9.15 -24.98 -11.51
CA GLU A 192 9.03 -24.13 -10.33
C GLU A 192 8.24 -22.86 -10.66
N TYR A 193 7.53 -22.32 -9.65
CA TYR A 193 6.73 -21.13 -9.84
C TYR A 193 6.69 -20.26 -8.58
N THR A 194 6.25 -19.02 -8.76
CA THR A 194 5.97 -18.07 -7.67
C THR A 194 4.63 -17.42 -7.93
N VAL A 195 3.82 -17.30 -6.87
CA VAL A 195 2.48 -16.71 -6.95
C VAL A 195 2.52 -15.25 -6.50
N VAL A 196 1.90 -14.38 -7.30
CA VAL A 196 1.62 -13.00 -6.95
C VAL A 196 0.11 -12.82 -6.87
N LEU A 197 -0.36 -12.34 -5.73
CA LEU A 197 -1.74 -11.91 -5.54
C LEU A 197 -1.81 -10.45 -6.00
N ARG A 198 -2.28 -10.23 -7.21
CA ARG A 198 -2.45 -8.87 -7.71
C ARG A 198 -3.78 -8.34 -7.19
N GLY A 199 -3.73 -7.16 -6.58
CA GLY A 199 -4.89 -6.49 -5.97
C GLY A 199 -5.08 -5.08 -6.51
N ASP A 200 -6.02 -4.36 -5.91
CA ASP A 200 -6.22 -2.96 -6.21
C ASP A 200 -5.06 -2.11 -5.66
N SER A 201 -4.59 -1.18 -6.48
CA SER A 201 -3.62 -0.16 -6.06
C SER A 201 -4.12 0.70 -4.91
N THR A 202 -5.44 0.86 -4.72
CA THR A 202 -6.02 1.58 -3.57
C THR A 202 -6.36 0.67 -2.39
N LEU A 203 -5.63 -0.45 -2.25
CA LEU A 203 -5.69 -1.37 -1.10
C LEU A 203 -6.99 -2.16 -0.93
N ARG A 204 -7.96 -2.03 -1.83
CA ARG A 204 -9.20 -2.84 -1.80
C ARG A 204 -8.92 -4.30 -2.17
N GLY A 205 -9.75 -5.20 -1.64
CA GLY A 205 -9.68 -6.64 -1.86
C GLY A 205 -9.55 -7.44 -0.55
N HIS A 206 -9.52 -8.76 -0.68
CA HIS A 206 -9.61 -9.72 0.42
C HIS A 206 -8.23 -9.99 1.06
N PHE A 207 -7.64 -8.95 1.67
CA PHE A 207 -6.47 -9.11 2.52
C PHE A 207 -6.87 -9.04 4.00
N PRO A 208 -6.38 -9.97 4.85
CA PRO A 208 -5.35 -10.98 4.57
C PRO A 208 -5.85 -12.32 4.01
N GLU A 209 -7.15 -12.51 3.79
CA GLU A 209 -7.74 -13.84 3.60
C GLU A 209 -7.25 -14.59 2.35
N GLU A 210 -7.05 -13.89 1.22
CA GLU A 210 -6.44 -14.49 0.02
C GLU A 210 -4.99 -14.92 0.27
N ALA A 211 -4.24 -14.16 1.07
CA ALA A 211 -2.86 -14.47 1.40
C ALA A 211 -2.78 -15.67 2.34
N ASP A 212 -3.64 -15.72 3.37
CA ASP A 212 -3.76 -16.88 4.26
C ASP A 212 -4.17 -18.13 3.47
N ALA A 213 -5.14 -18.02 2.54
CA ALA A 213 -5.57 -19.11 1.67
C ALA A 213 -4.42 -19.64 0.78
N ALA A 214 -3.66 -18.75 0.15
CA ALA A 214 -2.51 -19.14 -0.67
C ALA A 214 -1.43 -19.84 0.16
N VAL A 215 -1.08 -19.30 1.33
CA VAL A 215 -0.08 -19.91 2.24
C VAL A 215 -0.53 -21.26 2.78
N SER A 216 -1.83 -21.44 3.07
CA SER A 216 -2.38 -22.70 3.56
C SER A 216 -2.12 -23.88 2.62
N VAL A 217 -2.05 -23.58 1.31
CA VAL A 217 -1.70 -24.56 0.29
C VAL A 217 -0.20 -24.54 0.07
N LEU A 218 0.36 -23.42 -0.39
CA LEU A 218 1.73 -23.31 -0.91
C LEU A 218 2.81 -23.51 0.16
N GLY A 219 2.47 -23.34 1.43
CA GLY A 219 3.40 -23.39 2.55
C GLY A 219 3.81 -22.00 3.02
N GLU A 220 4.46 -21.97 4.18
CA GLU A 220 4.94 -20.74 4.80
C GLU A 220 6.08 -20.09 3.98
N MET A 221 5.96 -18.80 3.73
CA MET A 221 6.93 -18.00 2.98
C MET A 221 7.95 -17.31 3.89
N ASP A 222 9.12 -16.93 3.37
CA ASP A 222 10.07 -16.09 4.13
C ASP A 222 9.45 -14.73 4.46
N ALA A 223 8.77 -14.10 3.51
CA ALA A 223 8.02 -12.88 3.79
C ALA A 223 6.80 -12.66 2.89
N TRP A 224 5.81 -11.94 3.41
CA TRP A 224 4.73 -11.33 2.63
C TRP A 224 5.13 -9.94 2.19
N ILE A 225 5.09 -9.67 0.90
CA ILE A 225 5.48 -8.38 0.32
C ILE A 225 4.23 -7.60 -0.06
N ILE A 226 4.05 -6.40 0.50
CA ILE A 226 2.95 -5.49 0.17
C ILE A 226 3.51 -4.32 -0.66
N CYS A 227 3.15 -4.26 -1.93
CA CYS A 227 3.65 -3.25 -2.87
C CYS A 227 2.51 -2.70 -3.76
N PRO A 228 1.70 -1.76 -3.24
CA PRO A 228 0.53 -1.21 -3.94
C PRO A 228 0.87 -0.10 -4.95
N PHE A 229 2.14 0.24 -5.14
CA PHE A 229 2.59 1.28 -6.04
C PHE A 229 2.09 1.08 -7.48
N PHE A 230 1.57 2.16 -8.08
CA PHE A 230 1.13 2.16 -9.47
C PHE A 230 1.19 3.56 -10.06
N LEU A 231 2.25 3.86 -10.81
CA LEU A 231 2.56 5.23 -11.27
C LEU A 231 1.47 5.80 -12.19
N GLN A 232 0.96 4.99 -13.11
CA GLN A 232 -0.04 5.41 -14.11
C GLN A 232 -1.40 5.63 -13.45
N GLY A 233 -1.67 4.93 -12.34
CA GLY A 233 -2.77 5.22 -11.44
C GLY A 233 -2.50 6.39 -10.50
N GLY A 234 -1.27 6.92 -10.43
CA GLY A 234 -0.88 7.94 -9.46
C GLY A 234 -0.89 7.42 -8.02
N ARG A 235 -0.53 6.16 -7.79
CA ARG A 235 -0.42 5.58 -6.45
C ARG A 235 1.04 5.52 -6.02
N TYR A 236 1.35 6.14 -4.89
CA TYR A 236 2.69 6.31 -4.36
C TYR A 236 2.75 5.77 -2.93
N THR A 237 3.89 5.23 -2.52
CA THR A 237 4.13 4.88 -1.12
C THR A 237 5.41 5.57 -0.68
N ILE A 238 5.30 6.53 0.25
CA ILE A 238 6.40 7.40 0.67
C ILE A 238 6.37 7.49 2.20
N GLU A 239 7.51 7.23 2.84
CA GLU A 239 7.65 7.17 4.30
C GLU A 239 6.55 6.29 4.95
N ASP A 240 6.35 5.12 4.34
CA ASP A 240 5.39 4.07 4.68
C ASP A 240 3.91 4.46 4.48
N ILE A 241 3.60 5.71 4.08
CA ILE A 241 2.24 6.17 3.80
C ILE A 241 1.90 5.94 2.33
N HIS A 242 0.75 5.33 2.07
CA HIS A 242 0.21 5.17 0.74
C HIS A 242 -0.68 6.35 0.34
N TYR A 243 -0.44 6.90 -0.85
CA TYR A 243 -1.09 8.09 -1.37
C TYR A 243 -1.78 7.81 -2.71
N VAL A 244 -2.94 8.43 -2.90
CA VAL A 244 -3.61 8.59 -4.18
C VAL A 244 -3.37 10.00 -4.69
N GLY A 245 -2.71 10.09 -5.84
CA GLY A 245 -2.47 11.34 -6.55
C GLY A 245 -3.75 11.86 -7.20
N ASP A 246 -4.13 13.08 -6.85
CA ASP A 246 -5.17 13.85 -7.53
C ASP A 246 -4.58 15.18 -8.00
N LEU A 247 -4.41 15.31 -9.32
CA LEU A 247 -3.70 16.45 -9.94
C LEU A 247 -2.30 16.65 -9.32
N ASP A 248 -2.09 17.80 -8.66
CA ASP A 248 -0.84 18.20 -8.01
C ASP A 248 -0.81 17.85 -6.51
N GLN A 249 -1.76 17.04 -6.04
CA GLN A 249 -1.91 16.68 -4.63
C GLN A 249 -1.70 15.19 -4.39
N LEU A 250 -1.06 14.84 -3.28
CA LEU A 250 -0.99 13.50 -2.73
C LEU A 250 -1.94 13.40 -1.55
N VAL A 251 -3.04 12.67 -1.73
CA VAL A 251 -4.05 12.43 -0.70
C VAL A 251 -3.77 11.09 -0.03
N PRO A 252 -3.61 11.02 1.30
CA PRO A 252 -3.46 9.76 2.03
C PRO A 252 -4.60 8.79 1.70
N ALA A 253 -4.29 7.52 1.43
CA ALA A 253 -5.26 6.56 0.91
C ALA A 253 -6.50 6.39 1.82
N GLY A 254 -6.32 6.42 3.14
CA GLY A 254 -7.37 6.35 4.16
C GLY A 254 -8.36 7.52 4.14
N ASP A 255 -7.97 8.67 3.58
CA ASP A 255 -8.81 9.87 3.46
C ASP A 255 -9.61 9.92 2.15
N THR A 256 -9.33 9.00 1.21
CA THR A 256 -9.98 8.95 -0.11
C THR A 256 -11.37 8.29 -0.05
N GLU A 257 -12.13 8.38 -1.14
CA GLU A 257 -13.38 7.64 -1.29
C GLU A 257 -13.18 6.12 -1.30
N PHE A 258 -12.00 5.63 -1.70
CA PHE A 258 -11.70 4.20 -1.78
C PHE A 258 -11.64 3.53 -0.40
N ALA A 259 -11.18 4.26 0.61
CA ALA A 259 -11.14 3.83 2.00
C ALA A 259 -12.54 3.72 2.64
N LYS A 260 -13.55 4.37 2.04
CA LYS A 260 -14.95 4.35 2.48
C LYS A 260 -15.78 3.28 1.77
N ASP A 261 -15.13 2.37 1.05
CA ASP A 261 -15.78 1.24 0.39
C ASP A 261 -16.55 0.39 1.41
N ALA A 262 -17.78 -0.02 1.06
CA ALA A 262 -18.65 -0.75 1.99
C ALA A 262 -18.14 -2.17 2.29
N SER A 263 -17.39 -2.79 1.37
CA SER A 263 -16.89 -4.16 1.51
C SER A 263 -15.43 -4.18 1.94
N PHE A 264 -14.63 -3.20 1.48
CA PHE A 264 -13.17 -3.20 1.64
C PHE A 264 -12.63 -1.97 2.36
N GLY A 265 -13.48 -1.25 3.09
CA GLY A 265 -13.09 -0.04 3.80
C GLY A 265 -11.93 -0.26 4.78
N PHE A 266 -11.16 0.81 4.99
CA PHE A 266 -10.03 0.88 5.91
C PHE A 266 -9.82 2.32 6.36
N LYS A 267 -9.01 2.53 7.41
CA LYS A 267 -8.73 3.87 7.95
C LYS A 267 -7.28 4.27 7.80
N SER A 268 -6.34 3.35 8.02
CA SER A 268 -4.93 3.73 8.02
C SER A 268 -4.40 3.96 6.61
N SER A 269 -3.62 5.03 6.46
CA SER A 269 -2.84 5.31 5.25
C SER A 269 -1.39 4.80 5.37
N ASN A 270 -0.89 4.60 6.60
CA ASN A 270 0.41 3.97 6.81
C ASN A 270 0.27 2.47 6.55
N LEU A 271 1.04 1.92 5.62
CA LEU A 271 0.87 0.52 5.21
C LEU A 271 1.16 -0.48 6.32
N ARG A 272 1.97 -0.12 7.33
CA ARG A 272 2.28 -0.99 8.47
C ARG A 272 1.07 -1.10 9.40
N GLU A 273 0.45 0.04 9.70
CA GLU A 273 -0.80 0.10 10.46
C GLU A 273 -1.99 -0.46 9.68
N TRP A 274 -2.02 -0.26 8.35
CA TRP A 274 -3.04 -0.88 7.49
C TRP A 274 -2.95 -2.41 7.54
N VAL A 275 -1.74 -2.99 7.55
CA VAL A 275 -1.57 -4.43 7.76
C VAL A 275 -2.13 -4.86 9.12
N GLU A 276 -1.85 -4.11 10.18
CA GLU A 276 -2.38 -4.39 11.53
C GLU A 276 -3.90 -4.30 11.56
N GLU A 277 -4.48 -3.25 10.98
CA GLU A 277 -5.92 -3.03 10.85
C GLU A 277 -6.59 -4.20 10.12
N LYS A 278 -6.10 -4.54 8.93
CA LYS A 278 -6.68 -5.62 8.11
C LYS A 278 -6.53 -7.00 8.72
N THR A 279 -5.48 -7.20 9.52
CA THR A 279 -5.24 -8.48 10.21
C THR A 279 -5.86 -8.52 11.62
N SER A 280 -6.65 -7.51 11.99
CA SER A 280 -7.26 -7.38 13.32
C SER A 280 -6.26 -7.50 14.47
N GLY A 281 -5.06 -6.93 14.30
CA GLY A 281 -3.99 -6.94 15.32
C GLY A 281 -3.10 -8.18 15.30
N ARG A 282 -3.37 -9.19 14.47
CA ARG A 282 -2.55 -10.41 14.38
C ARG A 282 -1.11 -10.11 13.96
N ILE A 283 -0.92 -9.12 13.08
CA ILE A 283 0.40 -8.65 12.66
C ILE A 283 0.54 -7.19 13.15
N PRO A 284 1.24 -6.93 14.26
CA PRO A 284 1.36 -5.57 14.78
C PRO A 284 2.20 -4.68 13.85
N ALA A 285 1.85 -3.40 13.69
CA ALA A 285 2.56 -2.49 12.78
C ALA A 285 4.06 -2.41 13.06
N SER A 286 4.44 -2.53 14.34
CA SER A 286 5.83 -2.53 14.80
C SER A 286 6.66 -3.71 14.26
N SER A 287 6.04 -4.86 13.95
CA SER A 287 6.73 -6.03 13.38
C SER A 287 6.80 -6.01 11.86
N VAL A 288 5.98 -5.18 11.19
CA VAL A 288 6.01 -5.04 9.73
C VAL A 288 7.30 -4.35 9.31
N ALA A 289 8.12 -5.02 8.51
CA ALA A 289 9.33 -4.45 7.94
C ALA A 289 8.99 -3.44 6.82
N SER A 290 9.90 -2.51 6.55
CA SER A 290 9.78 -1.55 5.45
C SER A 290 11.05 -1.54 4.60
N ILE A 291 10.86 -1.48 3.28
CA ILE A 291 11.87 -1.08 2.30
C ILE A 291 11.63 0.40 1.98
N SER A 292 12.56 1.25 2.41
CA SER A 292 12.45 2.70 2.20
C SER A 292 12.96 3.14 0.83
N ILE A 293 12.52 4.32 0.38
CA ILE A 293 13.01 4.93 -0.86
C ILE A 293 14.53 5.18 -0.78
N GLN A 294 15.04 5.50 0.40
CA GLN A 294 16.46 5.73 0.63
C GLN A 294 17.26 4.42 0.41
N LEU A 295 16.75 3.27 0.86
CA LEU A 295 17.37 1.97 0.59
C LEU A 295 17.36 1.66 -0.92
N LEU A 296 16.24 1.88 -1.59
CA LEU A 296 16.10 1.64 -3.03
C LEU A 296 17.04 2.54 -3.85
N ARG A 297 17.08 3.83 -3.55
CA ARG A 297 17.78 4.83 -4.36
C ARG A 297 19.26 4.99 -4.02
N LYS A 298 19.69 4.66 -2.79
CA LYS A 298 21.11 4.74 -2.37
C LYS A 298 21.79 3.39 -2.24
N GLY A 299 21.05 2.35 -1.85
CA GLY A 299 21.58 1.00 -1.67
C GLY A 299 21.43 0.12 -2.92
N GLY A 300 20.40 0.35 -3.73
CA GLY A 300 20.17 -0.39 -4.96
C GLY A 300 19.74 -1.86 -4.73
N PRO A 301 19.79 -2.70 -5.79
CA PRO A 301 19.30 -4.08 -5.75
C PRO A 301 19.97 -4.95 -4.69
N ASP A 302 21.28 -4.81 -4.50
CA ASP A 302 22.04 -5.65 -3.58
C ASP A 302 21.65 -5.39 -2.12
N ALA A 303 21.45 -4.12 -1.75
CA ALA A 303 20.98 -3.76 -0.40
C ALA A 303 19.53 -4.23 -0.14
N VAL A 304 18.67 -4.21 -1.16
CA VAL A 304 17.33 -4.81 -1.09
C VAL A 304 17.43 -6.32 -0.87
N CYS A 305 18.30 -7.00 -1.62
CA CYS A 305 18.53 -8.43 -1.47
C CYS A 305 18.98 -8.78 -0.05
N GLU A 306 19.98 -8.08 0.49
CA GLU A 306 20.47 -8.27 1.86
C GLU A 306 19.37 -8.06 2.89
N ARG A 307 18.59 -6.98 2.74
CA ARG A 307 17.49 -6.67 3.64
C ARG A 307 16.43 -7.77 3.63
N LEU A 308 16.01 -8.24 2.46
CA LEU A 308 15.04 -9.33 2.32
C LEU A 308 15.59 -10.65 2.88
N CYS A 309 16.87 -10.96 2.66
CA CYS A 309 17.50 -12.16 3.21
C CYS A 309 17.59 -12.15 4.74
N SER A 310 17.70 -10.96 5.35
CA SER A 310 17.78 -10.77 6.81
C SER A 310 16.44 -10.91 7.55
N LEU A 311 15.31 -10.90 6.83
CA LEU A 311 13.99 -11.02 7.44
C LEU A 311 13.80 -12.41 8.05
N GLN A 312 13.14 -12.45 9.21
CA GLN A 312 12.71 -13.70 9.82
C GLN A 312 11.60 -14.32 8.97
N LYS A 313 11.57 -15.65 8.90
CA LYS A 313 10.54 -16.36 8.15
C LYS A 313 9.14 -16.00 8.69
N GLY A 314 8.18 -15.80 7.78
CA GLY A 314 6.82 -15.37 8.12
C GLY A 314 6.67 -13.85 8.37
N SER A 315 7.71 -13.04 8.09
CA SER A 315 7.61 -11.59 8.24
C SER A 315 6.68 -10.96 7.20
N THR A 316 6.09 -9.80 7.51
CA THR A 316 5.45 -8.95 6.51
C THR A 316 6.35 -7.75 6.22
N CYS A 317 6.47 -7.38 4.95
CA CYS A 317 7.31 -6.29 4.49
C CYS A 317 6.56 -5.41 3.51
N ILE A 318 6.52 -4.11 3.75
CA ILE A 318 5.94 -3.11 2.84
C ILE A 318 7.04 -2.49 1.99
N VAL A 319 6.69 -2.06 0.78
CA VAL A 319 7.64 -1.44 -0.15
C VAL A 319 7.21 -0.02 -0.46
N ASN A 320 8.09 0.93 -0.15
CA ASN A 320 7.94 2.30 -0.60
C ASN A 320 8.37 2.44 -2.05
N ALA A 321 7.70 3.30 -2.81
CA ALA A 321 8.09 3.63 -4.17
C ALA A 321 7.42 4.93 -4.60
N ALA A 322 8.17 5.74 -5.35
CA ALA A 322 7.66 6.96 -5.97
C ALA A 322 7.93 7.04 -7.48
N SER A 323 8.56 6.02 -8.05
CA SER A 323 8.90 5.91 -9.47
C SER A 323 8.89 4.45 -9.92
N GLU A 324 8.78 4.22 -11.23
CA GLU A 324 8.96 2.88 -11.81
C GLU A 324 10.39 2.35 -11.56
N ARG A 325 11.38 3.25 -11.47
CA ARG A 325 12.77 2.88 -11.18
C ARG A 325 12.92 2.27 -9.79
N ASP A 326 12.21 2.80 -8.79
CA ASP A 326 12.19 2.25 -7.43
C ASP A 326 11.68 0.79 -7.42
N ILE A 327 10.63 0.52 -8.21
CA ILE A 327 10.06 -0.83 -8.34
C ILE A 327 10.99 -1.78 -9.10
N ALA A 328 11.66 -1.30 -10.16
CA ALA A 328 12.64 -2.11 -10.88
C ALA A 328 13.82 -2.51 -9.96
N VAL A 329 14.31 -1.58 -9.13
CA VAL A 329 15.35 -1.88 -8.13
C VAL A 329 14.86 -2.92 -7.14
N PHE A 330 13.65 -2.75 -6.60
CA PHE A 330 13.07 -3.71 -5.67
C PHE A 330 12.93 -5.10 -6.31
N ALA A 331 12.39 -5.19 -7.52
CA ALA A 331 12.22 -6.43 -8.26
C ALA A 331 13.55 -7.14 -8.51
N ALA A 332 14.60 -6.41 -8.90
CA ALA A 332 15.94 -6.96 -9.07
C ALA A 332 16.49 -7.56 -7.77
N GLY A 333 16.43 -6.82 -6.66
CA GLY A 333 16.88 -7.29 -5.35
C GLY A 333 16.08 -8.48 -4.81
N MET A 334 14.78 -8.51 -5.09
CA MET A 334 13.92 -9.64 -4.76
C MET A 334 14.28 -10.89 -5.56
N ILE A 335 14.53 -10.78 -6.87
CA ILE A 335 15.00 -11.92 -7.68
C ILE A 335 16.34 -12.45 -7.16
N GLN A 336 17.26 -11.56 -6.79
CA GLN A 336 18.55 -11.97 -6.19
C GLN A 336 18.34 -12.72 -4.87
N ALA A 337 17.39 -12.30 -4.02
CA ALA A 337 17.04 -13.00 -2.78
C ALA A 337 16.42 -14.38 -3.06
N GLU A 338 15.56 -14.50 -4.07
CA GLU A 338 14.99 -15.79 -4.50
C GLU A 338 16.06 -16.74 -5.04
N LEU A 339 17.05 -16.23 -5.78
CA LEU A 339 18.22 -17.01 -6.23
C LEU A 339 19.08 -17.50 -5.05
N LYS A 340 19.01 -16.84 -3.89
CA LYS A 340 19.61 -17.30 -2.63
C LYS A 340 18.70 -18.25 -1.83
N GLY A 341 17.59 -18.70 -2.42
CA GLY A 341 16.67 -19.68 -1.84
C GLY A 341 15.50 -19.10 -1.05
N LYS A 342 15.30 -17.78 -1.04
CA LYS A 342 14.16 -17.15 -0.36
C LYS A 342 12.85 -17.33 -1.14
N SER A 343 11.73 -17.40 -0.43
CA SER A 343 10.38 -17.46 -1.00
C SER A 343 9.50 -16.32 -0.49
N PHE A 344 8.70 -15.75 -1.37
CA PHE A 344 7.87 -14.59 -1.05
C PHE A 344 6.47 -14.77 -1.62
N LEU A 345 5.47 -14.26 -0.89
CA LEU A 345 4.12 -14.06 -1.41
C LEU A 345 3.88 -12.56 -1.55
N CYS A 346 3.59 -12.10 -2.76
CA CYS A 346 3.43 -10.67 -3.01
C CYS A 346 1.96 -10.31 -3.16
N ARG A 347 1.51 -9.29 -2.41
CA ARG A 347 0.29 -8.54 -2.69
C ARG A 347 0.66 -7.22 -3.34
N THR A 348 0.38 -7.07 -4.64
CA THR A 348 0.92 -5.95 -5.42
C THR A 348 -0.10 -5.33 -6.37
N ALA A 349 0.20 -4.13 -6.85
CA ALA A 349 -0.47 -3.53 -8.00
C ALA A 349 0.29 -3.82 -9.31
N ALA A 350 -0.14 -3.17 -10.40
CA ALA A 350 0.28 -3.51 -11.75
C ALA A 350 1.77 -3.27 -12.06
N SER A 351 2.40 -2.22 -11.51
CA SER A 351 3.79 -1.85 -11.84
C SER A 351 4.82 -2.90 -11.40
N PHE A 352 4.59 -3.58 -10.28
CA PHE A 352 5.52 -4.61 -9.79
C PHE A 352 5.61 -5.78 -10.77
N VAL A 353 4.48 -6.26 -11.29
CA VAL A 353 4.45 -7.42 -12.19
C VAL A 353 5.26 -7.14 -13.45
N SER A 354 5.05 -5.99 -14.10
CA SER A 354 5.79 -5.61 -15.32
C SER A 354 7.29 -5.49 -15.07
N ALA A 355 7.70 -4.86 -13.98
CA ALA A 355 9.11 -4.75 -13.61
C ALA A 355 9.72 -6.13 -13.32
N ARG A 356 9.01 -6.99 -12.58
CA ARG A 356 9.47 -8.33 -12.16
C ARG A 356 9.74 -9.26 -13.33
N ILE A 357 9.09 -9.05 -14.47
CA ILE A 357 9.27 -9.85 -15.70
C ILE A 357 10.05 -9.10 -16.80
N GLY A 358 10.56 -7.90 -16.50
CA GLY A 358 11.37 -7.10 -17.43
C GLY A 358 10.59 -6.58 -18.64
N ILE A 359 9.26 -6.39 -18.50
CA ILE A 359 8.43 -5.78 -19.54
C ILE A 359 8.67 -4.27 -19.56
N VAL A 360 8.99 -3.76 -20.75
CA VAL A 360 9.09 -2.32 -21.02
C VAL A 360 7.72 -1.80 -21.44
N ALA A 361 7.36 -0.62 -20.92
CA ALA A 361 6.12 0.06 -21.27
C ALA A 361 6.02 0.32 -22.77
N LYS A 362 4.80 0.18 -23.31
CA LYS A 362 4.46 0.55 -24.68
C LYS A 362 3.65 1.84 -24.68
N ALA A 363 3.75 2.59 -25.77
CA ALA A 363 2.87 3.73 -25.99
C ALA A 363 1.39 3.27 -26.01
N PRO A 364 0.45 4.12 -25.59
CA PRO A 364 -0.97 3.83 -25.72
C PRO A 364 -1.35 3.47 -27.16
N ILE A 365 -2.28 2.52 -27.31
CA ILE A 365 -2.82 2.13 -28.61
C ILE A 365 -3.59 3.31 -29.20
N LEU A 366 -3.21 3.74 -30.39
CA LEU A 366 -3.89 4.76 -31.16
C LEU A 366 -4.90 4.12 -32.13
N PRO A 367 -5.90 4.87 -32.65
CA PRO A 367 -6.86 4.32 -33.61
C PRO A 367 -6.20 3.65 -34.83
N LYS A 368 -5.08 4.20 -35.31
CA LYS A 368 -4.28 3.64 -36.41
C LYS A 368 -3.66 2.26 -36.09
N ASP A 369 -3.47 1.94 -34.81
CA ASP A 369 -2.86 0.69 -34.36
C ASP A 369 -3.90 -0.45 -34.27
N LEU A 370 -5.20 -0.13 -34.31
CA LEU A 370 -6.30 -1.11 -34.29
C LEU A 370 -6.63 -1.68 -35.69
N GLY A 371 -5.89 -1.28 -36.73
CA GLY A 371 -6.01 -1.76 -38.11
C GLY A 371 -7.01 -0.97 -38.98
N ASN A 372 -6.84 -1.06 -40.30
CA ASN A 372 -7.51 -0.21 -41.32
C ASN A 372 -9.01 -0.50 -41.56
N LYS A 373 -9.72 -1.16 -40.63
CA LYS A 373 -11.14 -1.56 -40.83
C LYS A 373 -12.16 -0.73 -40.02
N ILE A 374 -11.72 0.27 -39.27
CA ILE A 374 -12.60 1.05 -38.36
C ILE A 374 -13.36 2.17 -39.09
N GLU A 375 -13.02 2.47 -40.34
CA GLU A 375 -13.61 3.63 -41.05
C GLU A 375 -15.11 3.49 -41.35
N SER A 376 -15.70 2.29 -41.32
CA SER A 376 -17.10 2.05 -41.71
C SER A 376 -18.05 1.57 -40.62
N THR A 377 -17.58 1.41 -39.37
CA THR A 377 -18.42 0.92 -38.25
C THR A 377 -18.14 1.71 -36.98
N GLY A 378 -19.18 2.25 -36.34
CA GLY A 378 -19.06 2.93 -35.05
C GLY A 378 -18.61 2.00 -33.91
N GLY A 379 -18.09 2.59 -32.83
CA GLY A 379 -17.73 1.86 -31.60
C GLY A 379 -18.83 1.90 -30.53
N LEU A 380 -18.90 0.87 -29.69
CA LEU A 380 -19.75 0.85 -28.50
C LEU A 380 -18.91 1.16 -27.26
N ILE A 381 -19.30 2.18 -26.49
CA ILE A 381 -18.70 2.49 -25.18
C ILE A 381 -19.69 2.05 -24.10
N VAL A 382 -19.28 1.09 -23.27
CA VAL A 382 -20.07 0.60 -22.12
C VAL A 382 -19.44 1.12 -20.83
N VAL A 383 -20.23 1.84 -20.02
CA VAL A 383 -19.77 2.46 -18.77
C VAL A 383 -20.52 1.84 -17.59
N GLY A 384 -19.81 1.07 -16.77
CA GLY A 384 -20.38 0.44 -15.56
C GLY A 384 -19.91 1.04 -14.24
N SER A 385 -18.93 1.94 -14.25
CA SER A 385 -18.33 2.50 -13.03
C SER A 385 -19.13 3.69 -12.49
N TYR A 386 -19.33 3.74 -11.18
CA TYR A 386 -20.09 4.78 -10.47
C TYR A 386 -19.20 5.86 -9.83
N VAL A 387 -17.88 5.83 -10.04
CA VAL A 387 -16.97 6.79 -9.38
C VAL A 387 -17.04 8.17 -10.06
N PRO A 388 -16.85 9.29 -9.32
CA PRO A 388 -16.99 10.64 -9.86
C PRO A 388 -16.13 10.93 -11.09
N LYS A 389 -14.95 10.31 -11.19
CA LYS A 389 -14.05 10.46 -12.34
C LYS A 389 -14.66 9.90 -13.63
N THR A 390 -15.36 8.77 -13.55
CA THR A 390 -16.06 8.17 -14.70
C THR A 390 -17.17 9.09 -15.20
N THR A 391 -17.93 9.70 -14.29
CA THR A 391 -18.98 10.68 -14.65
C THR A 391 -18.39 11.85 -15.43
N LYS A 392 -17.27 12.43 -14.96
CA LYS A 392 -16.58 13.53 -15.67
C LYS A 392 -16.10 13.12 -17.06
N GLN A 393 -15.64 11.88 -17.25
CA GLN A 393 -15.21 11.36 -18.56
C GLN A 393 -16.38 11.22 -19.53
N VAL A 394 -17.53 10.71 -19.06
CA VAL A 394 -18.76 10.60 -19.86
C VAL A 394 -19.28 11.98 -20.25
N ASP A 395 -19.33 12.93 -19.31
CA ASP A 395 -19.75 14.30 -19.57
C ASP A 395 -18.86 14.98 -20.61
N TYR A 396 -17.54 14.71 -20.59
CA TYR A 396 -16.62 15.21 -21.60
C TYR A 396 -16.88 14.58 -22.97
N LEU A 397 -17.04 13.26 -23.04
CA LEU A 397 -17.33 12.53 -24.27
C LEU A 397 -18.62 13.03 -24.93
N LEU A 398 -19.67 13.28 -24.15
CA LEU A 398 -20.96 13.80 -24.63
C LEU A 398 -20.89 15.23 -25.18
N ARG A 399 -19.81 15.97 -24.91
CA ARG A 399 -19.58 17.33 -25.44
C ARG A 399 -18.80 17.34 -26.75
N ILE A 400 -18.20 16.21 -27.15
CA ILE A 400 -17.47 16.14 -28.41
C ILE A 400 -18.50 16.13 -29.55
N PRO A 401 -18.49 17.12 -30.47
CA PRO A 401 -19.40 17.11 -31.60
C PRO A 401 -19.14 15.86 -32.47
N SER A 402 -20.22 15.21 -32.88
CA SER A 402 -20.23 14.02 -33.74
C SER A 402 -19.62 14.26 -35.11
#